data_AF-A0A7W2NM95-F1
#
_entry.id   AF-A0A7W2NM95-F1
#
_cell.length_a   1.000
_cell.length_b   1.000
_cell.length_c   1.000
_cell.angle_alpha   90.00
_cell.angle_beta   90.00
_cell.angle_gamma   90.00
#
_symmetry.space_group_name_H-M   'P 1'
#
loop_
_entity.id
_entity.type
_entity.pdbx_description
1 polymer ?
#
loop_
_entity_poly.entity_id
_entity_poly.type
_entity_poly.pdbx_seq_one_letter_code
_entity_poly.pdbx_strand_id
1 'polypeptide(L)'
;MKNCFLLLSLLLVSCTDTIGDQVIESECFPSFKVTPLDLFSSLPNDQDAFVWLLTGEGNGDDYKMDNGIVGYLMPENITMSMKNIDNSHEFTVTGRVLKNWPNWGESNIGGSKRDISLELSDGKNKYLLMEMFINPELKDNLPERCSFST
;
A
#
# COMPACT_ATOMS: atom_id res chain seq x y z
N MET A 1 41.77 -5.47 29.61
CA MET A 1 41.17 -5.57 28.27
C MET A 1 39.97 -6.51 28.31
N LYS A 2 38.83 -6.07 28.85
CA LYS A 2 37.62 -6.92 28.93
C LYS A 2 36.31 -6.17 28.63
N ASN A 3 36.38 -4.85 28.41
CA ASN A 3 35.20 -4.00 28.24
C ASN A 3 34.97 -3.55 26.79
N CYS A 4 35.84 -3.94 25.85
CA CYS A 4 35.71 -3.56 24.45
C CYS A 4 34.83 -4.54 23.65
N PHE A 5 34.74 -5.81 24.10
CA PHE A 5 33.95 -6.84 23.43
C PHE A 5 32.42 -6.69 23.61
N LEU A 6 31.97 -6.05 24.70
CA LEU A 6 30.54 -5.83 24.98
C LEU A 6 29.92 -4.72 24.14
N LEU A 7 30.72 -3.72 23.71
CA LEU A 7 30.27 -2.65 22.82
C LEU A 7 30.11 -3.12 21.37
N LEU A 8 30.94 -4.07 20.91
CA LEU A 8 30.83 -4.64 19.56
C LEU A 8 29.59 -5.52 19.39
N SER A 9 29.19 -6.24 20.45
CA SER A 9 27.98 -7.08 20.42
C SER A 9 26.68 -6.27 20.44
N LEU A 10 26.69 -5.03 20.96
CA LEU A 10 25.52 -4.14 20.95
C LEU A 10 25.30 -3.45 19.59
N LEU A 11 26.33 -3.37 18.75
CA LEU A 11 26.25 -2.79 17.39
C LEU A 11 25.75 -3.79 16.33
N LEU A 12 25.70 -5.09 16.65
CA LEU A 12 25.24 -6.13 15.72
C LEU A 12 23.76 -6.47 15.83
N VAL A 13 23.06 -5.97 16.86
CA VAL A 13 21.61 -6.18 17.05
C VAL A 13 20.77 -5.05 16.43
N SER A 14 21.41 -4.01 15.87
CA SER A 14 20.72 -2.82 15.32
C SER A 14 20.61 -2.79 13.79
N CYS A 15 20.92 -3.89 13.08
CA CYS A 15 20.89 -3.91 11.61
C CYS A 15 19.63 -4.49 10.97
N THR A 16 18.65 -4.99 11.74
CA THR A 16 17.45 -5.61 11.15
C THR A 16 16.24 -4.68 11.06
N ASP A 17 16.18 -3.63 11.89
CA ASP A 17 15.04 -2.69 11.90
C ASP A 17 15.25 -1.46 10.98
N THR A 18 16.39 -1.35 10.31
CA THR A 18 16.76 -0.15 9.53
C THR A 18 16.37 -0.20 8.06
N ILE A 19 15.98 -1.35 7.52
CA ILE A 19 15.62 -1.50 6.10
C ILE A 19 14.11 -1.72 6.01
N GLY A 20 13.44 -0.77 5.36
CA GLY A 20 12.02 -0.91 5.04
C GLY A 20 11.90 -1.89 3.89
N ASP A 21 10.89 -2.76 3.94
CA ASP A 21 10.72 -3.83 2.96
C ASP A 21 9.31 -3.80 2.36
N GLN A 22 9.21 -4.12 1.08
CA GLN A 22 7.97 -4.15 0.33
C GLN A 22 7.88 -5.44 -0.46
N VAL A 23 6.76 -6.15 -0.30
CA VAL A 23 6.53 -7.44 -0.94
C VAL A 23 5.16 -7.43 -1.58
N ILE A 24 5.05 -7.93 -2.83
CA ILE A 24 3.76 -8.16 -3.46
C ILE A 24 3.45 -9.64 -3.42
N GLU A 25 2.43 -9.99 -2.64
CA GLU A 25 1.85 -11.33 -2.58
C GLU A 25 0.80 -11.49 -3.67
N SER A 26 0.83 -12.58 -4.42
CA SER A 26 -0.17 -12.90 -5.45
C SER A 26 -1.19 -13.91 -4.98
N GLU A 27 -2.34 -14.02 -5.64
CA GLU A 27 -3.36 -15.05 -5.39
C GLU A 27 -3.88 -15.07 -3.95
N CYS A 28 -3.98 -13.90 -3.31
CA CYS A 28 -4.48 -13.75 -1.95
C CYS A 28 -5.99 -13.99 -1.85
N PHE A 29 -6.71 -13.75 -2.93
CA PHE A 29 -8.15 -13.98 -3.06
C PHE A 29 -8.52 -13.98 -4.56
N PRO A 30 -9.69 -14.55 -4.95
CA PRO A 30 -10.16 -14.49 -6.34
C PRO A 30 -10.37 -13.05 -6.81
N SER A 31 -10.00 -12.75 -8.05
CA SER A 31 -10.21 -11.41 -8.62
C SER A 31 -11.69 -11.09 -8.79
N PHE A 32 -12.07 -9.83 -8.58
CA PHE A 32 -13.44 -9.34 -8.80
C PHE A 32 -13.43 -7.90 -9.30
N LYS A 33 -14.57 -7.47 -9.87
CA LYS A 33 -14.74 -6.14 -10.45
C LYS A 33 -15.40 -5.19 -9.46
N VAL A 34 -14.98 -3.93 -9.49
CA VAL A 34 -15.49 -2.85 -8.64
C VAL A 34 -15.45 -1.52 -9.41
N THR A 35 -16.25 -0.58 -8.96
CA THR A 35 -16.16 0.84 -9.31
C THR A 35 -15.69 1.65 -8.09
N PRO A 36 -15.24 2.90 -8.26
CA PRO A 36 -14.99 3.78 -7.13
C PRO A 36 -16.15 3.92 -6.14
N LEU A 37 -17.40 3.91 -6.61
CA LEU A 37 -18.60 3.94 -5.75
C LEU A 37 -18.74 2.68 -4.90
N ASP A 38 -18.29 1.52 -5.39
CA ASP A 38 -18.29 0.28 -4.61
C ASP A 38 -17.22 0.30 -3.52
N LEU A 39 -16.11 1.02 -3.75
CA LEU A 39 -14.95 1.06 -2.86
C LEU A 39 -15.06 2.12 -1.76
N PHE A 40 -15.64 3.29 -2.07
CA PHE A 40 -15.61 4.44 -1.19
C PHE A 40 -17.01 4.84 -0.74
N SER A 41 -17.38 4.46 0.48
CA SER A 41 -18.65 4.86 1.09
C SER A 41 -18.80 6.37 1.30
N SER A 42 -17.69 7.11 1.34
CA SER A 42 -17.67 8.57 1.46
C SER A 42 -17.79 9.30 0.13
N LEU A 43 -17.66 8.62 -1.01
CA LEU A 43 -17.69 9.24 -2.33
C LEU A 43 -19.15 9.50 -2.75
N PRO A 44 -19.57 10.76 -2.96
CA PRO A 44 -20.91 11.06 -3.45
C PRO A 44 -21.13 10.54 -4.87
N ASN A 45 -22.37 10.10 -5.18
CA ASN A 45 -22.73 9.54 -6.49
C ASN A 45 -22.49 10.50 -7.67
N ASP A 46 -22.43 11.80 -7.42
CA ASP A 46 -22.20 12.86 -8.41
C ASP A 46 -20.74 13.35 -8.44
N GLN A 47 -19.83 12.67 -7.75
CA GLN A 47 -18.40 13.00 -7.72
C GLN A 47 -17.54 11.87 -8.22
N ASP A 48 -16.48 12.26 -8.93
CA ASP A 48 -15.42 11.38 -9.42
C ASP A 48 -14.43 11.03 -8.32
N ALA A 49 -13.74 9.90 -8.49
CA ALA A 49 -12.58 9.55 -7.70
C ALA A 49 -11.31 10.17 -8.27
N PHE A 50 -10.20 9.96 -7.57
CA PHE A 50 -8.91 10.53 -7.91
C PHE A 50 -7.82 9.48 -7.85
N VAL A 51 -6.82 9.60 -8.71
CA VAL A 51 -5.57 8.85 -8.59
C VAL A 51 -4.51 9.80 -8.09
N TRP A 52 -3.97 9.50 -6.91
CA TRP A 52 -2.75 10.11 -6.42
C TRP A 52 -1.56 9.47 -7.12
N LEU A 53 -0.95 10.20 -8.05
CA LEU A 53 0.16 9.68 -8.86
C LEU A 53 1.44 9.54 -8.02
N LEU A 54 2.12 8.40 -8.17
CA LEU A 54 3.48 8.23 -7.66
C LEU A 54 4.43 9.10 -8.47
N THR A 55 5.39 9.74 -7.81
CA THR A 55 6.35 10.64 -8.46
C THR A 55 7.78 10.10 -8.46
N GLY A 56 8.04 9.01 -7.74
CA GLY A 56 9.40 8.48 -7.54
C GLY A 56 10.19 9.24 -6.48
N GLU A 57 9.60 10.29 -5.90
CA GLU A 57 10.21 11.06 -4.80
C GLU A 57 9.70 10.59 -3.43
N GLY A 58 8.61 9.82 -3.41
CA GLY A 58 8.05 9.20 -2.21
C GLY A 58 8.77 7.91 -1.82
N ASN A 59 8.81 7.62 -0.51
CA ASN A 59 9.43 6.40 -0.01
C ASN A 59 8.74 5.15 -0.56
N GLY A 60 9.52 4.33 -1.26
CA GLY A 60 9.07 3.11 -1.90
C GLY A 60 8.18 3.34 -3.12
N ASP A 61 8.11 4.55 -3.66
CA ASP A 61 7.51 4.80 -4.96
C ASP A 61 8.24 4.00 -6.04
N ASP A 62 9.58 3.98 -6.00
CA ASP A 62 10.41 3.24 -6.95
C ASP A 62 10.01 1.77 -7.07
N TYR A 63 9.89 1.06 -5.93
CA TYR A 63 9.48 -0.35 -5.93
C TYR A 63 8.08 -0.55 -6.53
N LYS A 64 7.13 0.35 -6.23
CA LYS A 64 5.77 0.29 -6.78
C LYS A 64 5.78 0.57 -8.29
N MET A 65 6.51 1.58 -8.72
CA MET A 65 6.65 1.99 -10.11
C MET A 65 7.34 0.91 -10.95
N ASP A 66 8.39 0.27 -10.43
CA ASP A 66 9.06 -0.88 -11.05
C ASP A 66 8.11 -2.07 -11.25
N ASN A 67 7.06 -2.19 -10.42
CA ASN A 67 6.00 -3.18 -10.55
C ASN A 67 4.80 -2.72 -11.42
N GLY A 68 4.92 -1.54 -12.04
CA GLY A 68 3.93 -0.96 -12.95
C GLY A 68 2.74 -0.29 -12.26
N ILE A 69 2.87 0.03 -10.97
CA ILE A 69 1.85 0.76 -10.21
C ILE A 69 2.04 2.25 -10.47
N VAL A 70 0.96 2.94 -10.85
CA VAL A 70 1.01 4.37 -11.22
C VAL A 70 0.54 5.29 -10.09
N GLY A 71 -0.18 4.77 -9.10
CA GLY A 71 -0.78 5.61 -8.05
C GLY A 71 -1.73 4.90 -7.12
N TYR A 72 -2.23 5.66 -6.14
CA TYR A 72 -3.28 5.24 -5.23
C TYR A 72 -4.64 5.76 -5.70
N LEU A 73 -5.66 4.91 -5.68
CA LEU A 73 -7.04 5.35 -5.89
C LEU A 73 -7.59 5.94 -4.59
N MET A 74 -8.18 7.13 -4.69
CA MET A 74 -8.59 7.98 -3.57
C MET A 74 -10.00 8.54 -3.79
N PRO A 75 -10.82 8.69 -2.73
CA PRO A 75 -12.15 9.31 -2.84
C PRO A 75 -12.10 10.85 -2.89
N GLU A 76 -10.97 11.46 -2.54
CA GLU A 76 -10.85 12.89 -2.35
C GLU A 76 -9.63 13.47 -3.07
N ASN A 77 -9.78 14.72 -3.51
CA ASN A 77 -8.68 15.49 -4.08
C ASN A 77 -7.87 16.17 -2.97
N ILE A 78 -6.85 15.48 -2.48
CA ILE A 78 -6.03 15.91 -1.34
C ILE A 78 -4.75 16.65 -1.74
N THR A 79 -4.30 16.55 -2.99
CA THR A 79 -3.05 17.19 -3.47
C THR A 79 -3.18 17.74 -4.90
N MET A 80 -2.28 18.64 -5.30
CA MET A 80 -2.31 19.24 -6.64
C MET A 80 -1.99 18.26 -7.79
N SER A 81 -1.44 17.08 -7.51
CA SER A 81 -0.95 16.11 -8.51
C SER A 81 -1.92 14.94 -8.76
N MET A 82 -3.22 15.13 -8.52
CA MET A 82 -4.20 14.07 -8.68
C MET A 82 -4.87 14.09 -10.05
N LYS A 83 -5.06 12.89 -10.62
CA LYS A 83 -5.79 12.69 -11.87
C LYS A 83 -7.21 12.24 -11.55
N ASN A 84 -8.21 12.89 -12.15
CA ASN A 84 -9.60 12.50 -12.02
C ASN A 84 -9.87 11.13 -12.69
N ILE A 85 -10.72 10.33 -12.05
CA ILE A 85 -11.25 9.05 -12.54
C ILE A 85 -12.76 9.04 -12.35
N ASP A 86 -13.47 8.82 -13.45
CA ASP A 86 -14.93 8.66 -13.46
C ASP A 86 -15.39 7.63 -12.43
N ASN A 87 -16.41 7.95 -11.64
CA ASN A 87 -16.86 7.09 -10.55
C ASN A 87 -17.54 5.79 -10.98
N SER A 88 -17.86 5.65 -12.27
CA SER A 88 -18.35 4.42 -12.91
C SER A 88 -17.23 3.61 -13.58
N HIS A 89 -15.99 4.10 -13.54
CA HIS A 89 -14.84 3.42 -14.11
C HIS A 89 -14.63 2.05 -13.44
N GLU A 90 -14.58 1.00 -14.25
CA GLU A 90 -14.46 -0.37 -13.74
C GLU A 90 -12.98 -0.73 -13.51
N PHE A 91 -12.68 -1.19 -12.30
CA PHE A 91 -11.42 -1.78 -11.92
C PHE A 91 -11.59 -3.27 -11.64
N THR A 92 -10.54 -4.04 -11.90
CA THR A 92 -10.38 -5.40 -11.37
C THR A 92 -9.52 -5.32 -10.12
N VAL A 93 -10.06 -5.73 -8.97
CA VAL A 93 -9.25 -6.08 -7.80
C VAL A 93 -8.57 -7.42 -8.11
N THR A 94 -7.25 -7.40 -8.24
CA THR A 94 -6.50 -8.47 -8.92
C THR A 94 -6.25 -9.72 -8.08
N GLY A 95 -6.49 -9.65 -6.77
CA GLY A 95 -6.05 -10.68 -5.83
C GLY A 95 -4.58 -10.55 -5.41
N ARG A 96 -3.89 -9.48 -5.79
CA ARG A 96 -2.54 -9.15 -5.31
C ARG A 96 -2.58 -8.16 -4.16
N VAL A 97 -1.72 -8.37 -3.17
CA VAL A 97 -1.57 -7.53 -1.98
C VAL A 97 -0.15 -7.03 -1.88
N LEU A 98 0.04 -5.71 -1.85
CA LEU A 98 1.29 -5.09 -1.46
C LEU A 98 1.33 -5.03 0.07
N LYS A 99 2.37 -5.60 0.66
CA LYS A 99 2.69 -5.49 2.08
C LYS A 99 3.86 -4.53 2.24
N ASN A 100 3.73 -3.58 3.15
CA ASN A 100 4.76 -2.58 3.40
C ASN A 100 5.20 -2.64 4.87
N TRP A 101 6.51 -2.80 5.07
CA TRP A 101 7.16 -2.73 6.37
C TRP A 101 7.95 -1.43 6.45
N PRO A 102 7.51 -0.45 7.26
CA PRO A 102 8.28 0.76 7.42
C PRO A 102 9.61 0.45 8.12
N ASN A 103 10.66 1.15 7.71
CA ASN A 103 11.91 1.16 8.45
C ASN A 103 11.75 1.87 9.80
N TRP A 104 12.77 1.76 10.66
CA TRP A 104 12.76 2.39 11.99
C TRP A 104 12.44 3.89 11.95
N GLY A 105 13.03 4.64 11.01
CA GLY A 105 12.83 6.09 10.90
C GLY A 105 11.40 6.43 10.49
N GLU A 106 10.85 5.69 9.53
CA GLU A 106 9.45 5.81 9.12
C GLU A 106 8.50 5.48 10.28
N SER A 107 8.79 4.42 11.04
CA SER A 107 7.92 4.01 12.14
C SER A 107 7.97 4.94 13.35
N ASN A 108 9.13 5.50 13.69
CA ASN A 108 9.32 6.27 14.93
C ASN A 108 9.32 7.79 14.72
N ILE A 109 9.64 8.29 13.52
CA ILE A 109 9.68 9.71 13.19
C ILE A 109 8.57 10.07 12.21
N GLY A 110 8.40 9.27 11.15
CA GLY A 110 7.37 9.48 10.13
C GLY A 110 5.95 9.06 10.55
N GLY A 111 5.84 8.21 11.58
CA GLY A 111 4.57 7.66 12.06
C GLY A 111 3.97 6.57 11.15
N SER A 112 4.69 6.11 10.13
CA SER A 112 4.26 5.03 9.25
C SER A 112 4.13 3.72 10.01
N LYS A 113 3.16 2.90 9.61
CA LYS A 113 2.95 1.57 10.20
C LYS A 113 3.04 0.52 9.12
N ARG A 114 3.14 -0.73 9.54
CA ARG A 114 2.91 -1.86 8.64
C ARG A 114 1.48 -1.78 8.13
N ASP A 115 1.31 -1.86 6.84
CA ASP A 115 0.02 -1.76 6.18
C ASP A 115 -0.01 -2.60 4.91
N ILE A 116 -1.23 -2.92 4.48
CA ILE A 116 -1.47 -3.59 3.21
C ILE A 116 -2.12 -2.64 2.20
N SER A 117 -1.90 -2.89 0.92
CA SER A 117 -2.67 -2.26 -0.15
C SER A 117 -3.09 -3.30 -1.18
N LEU A 118 -4.31 -3.20 -1.71
CA LEU A 118 -4.77 -4.09 -2.77
C LEU A 118 -4.40 -3.54 -4.14
N GLU A 119 -3.92 -4.39 -5.04
CA GLU A 119 -3.69 -3.99 -6.43
C GLU A 119 -5.02 -3.98 -7.21
N LEU A 120 -5.31 -2.84 -7.82
CA LEU A 120 -6.40 -2.62 -8.76
C LEU A 120 -5.83 -2.51 -10.18
N SER A 121 -6.56 -2.93 -11.21
CA SER A 121 -6.19 -2.70 -12.60
C SER A 121 -7.38 -2.30 -13.47
N ASP A 122 -7.17 -1.36 -14.38
CA ASP A 122 -8.10 -0.99 -15.45
C ASP A 122 -7.78 -1.70 -16.79
N GLY A 123 -6.88 -2.70 -16.76
CA GLY A 123 -6.36 -3.40 -17.93
C GLY A 123 -5.21 -2.70 -18.66
N LYS A 124 -4.94 -1.42 -18.37
CA LYS A 124 -3.81 -0.65 -18.92
C LYS A 124 -2.79 -0.31 -17.84
N ASN A 125 -3.27 0.15 -16.69
CA ASN A 125 -2.49 0.61 -15.55
C ASN A 125 -2.83 -0.23 -14.31
N LYS A 126 -1.97 -0.14 -13.31
CA LYS A 126 -2.19 -0.71 -11.99
C LYS A 126 -2.18 0.40 -10.95
N TYR A 127 -3.02 0.23 -9.94
CA TYR A 127 -3.22 1.18 -8.86
C TYR A 127 -3.24 0.43 -7.53
N LEU A 128 -3.16 1.18 -6.44
CA LEU A 128 -3.29 0.66 -5.08
C LEU A 128 -4.53 1.21 -4.39
N LEU A 129 -5.23 0.34 -3.67
CA LEU A 129 -6.23 0.71 -2.68
C LEU A 129 -5.59 0.61 -1.29
N MET A 130 -5.58 1.72 -0.55
CA MET A 130 -4.99 1.76 0.80
C MET A 130 -5.79 0.91 1.79
N GLU A 131 -5.10 0.40 2.82
CA GLU A 131 -5.69 -0.48 3.85
C GLU A 131 -7.00 0.04 4.45
N MET A 132 -7.07 1.36 4.70
CA MET A 132 -8.22 2.01 5.33
C MET A 132 -9.50 1.97 4.49
N PHE A 133 -9.39 1.70 3.18
CA PHE A 133 -10.52 1.60 2.26
C PHE A 133 -10.86 0.16 1.90
N ILE A 134 -10.11 -0.82 2.42
CA ILE A 134 -10.41 -2.23 2.17
C ILE A 134 -11.66 -2.63 2.97
N ASN A 135 -12.58 -3.34 2.31
CA ASN A 135 -13.72 -3.96 2.97
C ASN A 135 -13.25 -4.82 4.17
N PRO A 136 -13.77 -4.60 5.39
CA PRO A 136 -13.30 -5.34 6.58
C PRO A 136 -13.43 -6.85 6.47
N GLU A 137 -14.50 -7.37 5.86
CA GLU A 137 -14.69 -8.81 5.66
C GLU A 137 -13.62 -9.38 4.74
N LEU A 138 -13.29 -8.69 3.64
CA LEU A 138 -12.19 -9.12 2.77
C LEU A 138 -10.86 -9.12 3.52
N LYS A 139 -10.58 -8.04 4.28
CA LYS A 139 -9.35 -7.88 5.04
C LYS A 139 -9.16 -8.99 6.08
N ASP A 140 -10.21 -9.30 6.83
CA ASP A 140 -10.18 -10.30 7.90
C ASP A 140 -10.04 -11.74 7.36
N ASN A 141 -10.43 -11.97 6.11
CA ASN A 141 -10.34 -13.27 5.44
C ASN A 141 -9.08 -13.43 4.56
N LEU A 142 -8.14 -12.47 4.58
CA LEU A 142 -6.88 -12.61 3.86
C LEU A 142 -6.05 -13.77 4.42
N PRO A 143 -5.42 -14.60 3.57
CA PRO A 143 -4.45 -15.59 4.01
C PRO A 143 -3.32 -14.93 4.81
N GLU A 144 -2.77 -15.63 5.81
CA GLU A 144 -1.71 -15.11 6.70
C GLU A 144 -0.52 -14.52 5.94
N ARG A 145 -0.09 -15.15 4.84
CA ARG A 145 0.98 -14.62 3.99
C ARG A 145 0.67 -13.22 3.43
N CYS A 146 -0.61 -12.95 3.13
CA CYS A 146 -1.11 -11.73 2.51
C CYS A 146 -1.57 -10.67 3.52
N SER A 147 -1.55 -10.97 4.82
CA SER A 147 -1.98 -10.05 5.86
C SER A 147 -0.85 -9.74 6.83
N PHE A 148 -1.06 -8.72 7.65
CA PHE A 148 -0.21 -8.39 8.78
C PHE A 148 -0.73 -8.93 10.10
N SER A 149 -1.76 -9.80 10.06
CA SER A 149 -2.51 -10.40 11.18
C SER A 149 -2.07 -9.93 12.57
N THR A 150 -2.97 -9.22 13.25
CA THR A 150 -2.86 -8.92 14.69
C THR A 150 -2.75 -10.17 15.54
#